data_AF-A0A1J5I4F8-F1
#
_entry.id   AF-A0A1J5I4F8-F1
#
_cell.length_a   1.000
_cell.length_b   1.000
_cell.length_c   1.000
_cell.angle_alpha   90.00
_cell.angle_beta   90.00
_cell.angle_gamma   90.00
#
_symmetry.space_group_name_H-M   'P 1'
#
loop_
_entity.id
_entity.type
_entity.pdbx_description
1 polymer ?
#
loop_
_entity_poly.entity_id
_entity_poly.type
_entity_poly.pdbx_seq_one_letter_code
_entity_poly.pdbx_strand_id
1 'polypeptide(L)'
;MKRFIILACNVVSLLIILDVIGAGHMLMMFLFVGIIPGTDNALTPTQMLALMTTLTTLVIARFGIYPILRKIKTASVKSNQLTARRLKRA
;
A
#
# COMPACT_ATOMS: atom_id res chain seq x y z
N MET A 1 11.45 -3.61 23.04
CA MET A 1 11.20 -2.18 23.37
C MET A 1 11.88 -1.22 22.40
N LYS A 2 13.21 -1.28 22.18
CA LYS A 2 13.93 -0.38 21.24
C LYS A 2 13.33 -0.31 19.82
N ARG A 3 12.83 -1.44 19.29
CA ARG A 3 12.19 -1.51 17.96
C ARG A 3 10.86 -0.74 17.87
N PHE A 4 10.10 -0.65 18.96
CA PHE A 4 8.84 0.10 18.98
C PHE A 4 9.08 1.61 18.91
N ILE A 5 10.12 2.11 19.59
CA ILE A 5 10.50 3.52 19.58
C ILE A 5 10.97 3.93 18.18
N ILE A 6 11.78 3.10 17.51
CA ILE A 6 12.22 3.36 16.14
C ILE A 6 11.04 3.36 15.16
N LEU A 7 10.09 2.44 15.33
CA LEU A 7 8.88 2.39 14.50
C LEU A 7 8.04 3.66 14.69
N ALA A 8 7.82 4.09 15.94
CA ALA A 8 7.07 5.30 16.25
C ALA A 8 7.74 6.56 15.67
N CYS A 9 9.06 6.71 15.84
CA CYS A 9 9.81 7.82 15.23
C CYS A 9 9.70 7.83 13.70
N ASN A 10 9.79 6.67 13.04
CA ASN A 10 9.64 6.61 11.58
C ASN A 10 8.24 6.99 11.11
N VAL A 11 7.20 6.56 11.83
CA VAL A 11 5.81 6.92 11.49
C VAL A 11 5.56 8.41 11.71
N VAL A 12 6.04 8.97 12.82
CA VAL A 12 5.90 10.41 13.12
C VAL A 12 6.70 11.26 12.13
N SER A 13 7.93 10.88 11.80
CA SER A 13 8.74 11.59 10.80
C SER A 13 8.08 11.56 9.42
N LEU A 14 7.53 10.41 9.01
CA LEU A 14 6.78 10.29 7.76
C LEU A 14 5.53 11.19 7.75
N LEU A 15 4.79 11.24 8.86
CA LEU A 15 3.60 12.10 9.01
C LEU A 15 3.96 13.58 8.90
N ILE A 16 5.03 14.01 9.57
CA ILE A 16 5.50 15.41 9.50
C ILE A 16 5.91 15.75 8.06
N ILE A 17 6.63 14.86 7.37
CA ILE A 17 7.01 15.09 5.97
C ILE A 17 5.78 15.19 5.06
N LEU A 18 4.77 14.32 5.25
CA LEU A 18 3.53 14.39 4.48
C LEU A 18 2.75 15.68 4.73
N ASP A 19 2.74 16.17 5.97
CA ASP A 19 2.07 17.40 6.37
C ASP A 19 2.78 18.64 5.80
N VAL A 20 4.12 18.67 5.87
CA VAL A 20 4.94 19.75 5.30
C VAL A 20 4.79 19.85 3.79
N ILE A 21 4.67 18.72 3.09
CA ILE A 21 4.44 18.71 1.62
C ILE A 21 2.99 19.10 1.29
N GLY A 22 2.11 19.24 2.29
CA GLY A 22 0.69 19.52 2.07
C GLY A 22 0.02 18.38 1.29
N ALA A 23 0.51 17.15 1.44
CA ALA A 23 0.06 16.01 0.65
C ALA A 23 -1.44 15.75 0.81
N GLY A 24 -2.00 16.03 2.00
CA GLY A 24 -3.44 15.98 2.25
C GLY A 24 -4.22 17.03 1.45
N HIS A 25 -3.74 18.27 1.41
CA HIS A 25 -4.36 19.35 0.64
C HIS A 25 -4.27 19.08 -0.88
N MET A 26 -3.11 18.61 -1.33
CA MET A 26 -2.85 18.21 -2.72
C MET A 26 -3.73 17.03 -3.16
N LEU A 27 -3.91 16.03 -2.30
CA LEU A 27 -4.83 14.91 -2.55
C LEU A 27 -6.26 15.42 -2.65
N MET A 28 -6.70 16.29 -1.75
CA MET A 28 -8.06 16.83 -1.79
C MET A 28 -8.30 17.69 -3.03
N MET A 29 -7.34 18.54 -3.43
CA MET A 29 -7.43 19.29 -4.70
C MET A 29 -7.50 18.37 -5.92
N PHE A 30 -6.71 17.29 -5.93
CA PHE A 30 -6.78 16.29 -6.99
C PHE A 30 -8.11 15.53 -7.01
N LEU A 31 -8.67 15.21 -5.83
CA LEU A 31 -9.90 14.41 -5.72
C LEU A 31 -11.17 15.22 -6.02
N PHE A 32 -11.22 16.49 -5.59
CA PHE A 32 -12.40 17.35 -5.73
C PHE A 32 -12.36 18.26 -6.96
N VAL A 33 -11.17 18.73 -7.36
CA VAL A 33 -11.01 19.72 -8.43
C VAL A 33 -10.33 19.11 -9.66
N GLY A 34 -9.71 17.93 -9.53
CA GLY A 34 -8.99 17.29 -10.62
C GLY A 34 -7.70 18.03 -11.00
N ILE A 35 -7.14 18.85 -10.11
CA ILE A 35 -5.91 19.61 -10.36
C ILE A 35 -4.70 18.71 -10.02
N ILE A 36 -3.70 18.65 -10.92
CA ILE A 36 -2.44 17.96 -10.59
C ILE A 36 -1.69 18.82 -9.57
N PRO A 37 -1.30 18.24 -8.43
CA PRO A 37 -0.51 18.97 -7.45
C PRO A 37 0.79 19.50 -8.06
N GLY A 38 1.01 20.82 -7.93
CA GLY A 38 2.16 21.52 -8.51
C GLY A 38 1.92 22.10 -9.92
N THR A 39 0.70 22.05 -10.45
CA THR A 39 0.33 22.70 -11.71
C THR A 39 -1.03 23.40 -11.60
N ASP A 40 -1.27 24.41 -12.44
CA ASP A 40 -2.57 25.10 -12.54
C ASP A 40 -3.53 24.43 -13.54
N ASN A 41 -3.17 23.26 -14.08
CA ASN A 41 -3.96 22.57 -15.08
C ASN A 41 -4.93 21.59 -14.42
N ALA A 42 -6.22 21.79 -14.68
CA ALA A 42 -7.26 20.83 -14.34
C ALA A 42 -7.29 19.69 -15.36
N LEU A 43 -7.32 18.44 -14.89
CA LEU A 43 -7.52 17.29 -15.76
C LEU A 43 -8.95 17.23 -16.28
N THR A 44 -9.08 16.66 -17.47
CA THR A 44 -10.38 16.19 -17.93
C THR A 44 -10.90 15.04 -17.05
N PRO A 45 -12.22 14.90 -16.85
CA PRO A 45 -12.81 13.89 -15.96
C PRO A 45 -12.39 12.45 -16.29
N THR A 46 -12.17 12.15 -17.57
CA THR A 46 -11.75 10.83 -18.04
C THR A 46 -10.33 10.48 -17.62
N GLN A 47 -9.41 11.45 -17.66
CA GLN A 47 -8.02 11.26 -17.22
C GLN A 47 -7.94 11.16 -15.69
N MET A 48 -8.76 11.94 -14.98
CA MET A 48 -8.88 11.84 -13.52
C MET A 48 -9.38 10.44 -13.09
N LEU A 49 -10.40 9.90 -13.78
CA LEU A 49 -10.89 8.55 -13.53
C LEU A 49 -9.83 7.48 -13.80
N ALA A 50 -9.06 7.60 -14.88
CA ALA A 50 -7.97 6.68 -15.22
C ALA A 50 -6.86 6.69 -14.14
N LEU A 51 -6.50 7.86 -13.62
CA LEU A 51 -5.51 7.96 -12.54
C LEU A 51 -6.04 7.41 -11.21
N MET A 52 -7.31 7.66 -10.88
CA MET A 52 -7.90 7.11 -9.65
C MET A 52 -8.04 5.59 -9.70
N THR A 53 -8.47 5.04 -10.83
CA THR A 53 -8.59 3.58 -11.01
C THR A 53 -7.21 2.91 -10.94
N THR A 54 -6.17 3.49 -11.53
CA THR A 54 -4.80 2.95 -11.41
C THR A 54 -4.26 3.02 -9.99
N LEU A 55 -4.43 4.15 -9.29
CA LEU A 55 -4.02 4.30 -7.88
C LEU A 55 -4.75 3.32 -6.96
N THR A 56 -6.08 3.23 -7.07
CA THR A 56 -6.88 2.31 -6.25
C THR A 56 -6.53 0.85 -6.54
N THR A 57 -6.35 0.48 -7.81
CA THR A 57 -5.92 -0.88 -8.18
C THR A 57 -4.54 -1.20 -7.61
N LEU A 58 -3.60 -0.26 -7.63
CA LEU A 58 -2.27 -0.44 -7.04
C LEU A 58 -2.36 -0.62 -5.52
N VAL A 59 -3.17 0.19 -4.82
CA VAL A 59 -3.38 0.07 -3.37
C VAL A 59 -4.00 -1.29 -3.03
N ILE A 60 -5.07 -1.69 -3.73
CA ILE A 60 -5.74 -2.99 -3.52
C ILE A 60 -4.80 -4.15 -3.83
N ALA A 61 -4.03 -4.07 -4.91
CA ALA A 61 -3.07 -5.10 -5.27
C ALA A 61 -1.98 -5.25 -4.19
N ARG A 62 -1.42 -4.12 -3.71
CA ARG A 62 -0.27 -4.11 -2.81
C ARG A 62 -0.63 -4.40 -1.36
N PHE A 63 -1.77 -3.91 -0.87
CA PHE A 63 -2.23 -4.09 0.51
C PHE A 63 -3.29 -5.18 0.69
N GLY A 64 -4.07 -5.50 -0.34
CA GLY A 64 -5.06 -6.57 -0.30
C GLY A 64 -4.49 -7.87 -0.84
N ILE A 65 -4.24 -7.93 -2.14
CA ILE A 65 -3.97 -9.18 -2.86
C ILE A 65 -2.61 -9.77 -2.50
N TYR A 66 -1.54 -8.96 -2.52
CA TYR A 66 -0.17 -9.42 -2.29
C TYR A 66 0.06 -10.09 -0.92
N PRO A 67 -0.38 -9.51 0.22
CA PRO A 67 -0.20 -10.18 1.52
C PRO A 67 -1.07 -11.43 1.67
N ILE A 68 -2.24 -11.47 1.05
CA ILE A 68 -3.12 -12.66 1.05
C ILE A 68 -2.44 -13.80 0.27
N LEU A 69 -1.98 -13.53 -0.96
CA LEU A 69 -1.26 -14.52 -1.77
C LEU A 69 0.01 -15.01 -1.07
N ARG A 70 0.74 -14.12 -0.40
CA ARG A 70 1.92 -14.49 0.39
C ARG A 70 1.56 -15.43 1.54
N LYS A 71 0.47 -15.15 2.28
CA LYS A 71 -0.02 -16.01 3.36
C LYS A 71 -0.40 -17.41 2.85
N ILE A 72 -1.13 -17.48 1.73
CA ILE A 72 -1.56 -18.75 1.12
C ILE A 72 -0.34 -19.59 0.71
N LYS A 73 0.65 -18.98 0.05
CA LYS A 73 1.87 -19.69 -0.38
C LYS A 73 2.66 -20.24 0.82
N THR A 74 2.79 -19.47 1.90
CA THR A 74 3.46 -19.95 3.13
C THR A 74 2.69 -21.06 3.84
N ALA A 75 1.36 -21.04 3.82
CA ALA A 75 0.53 -22.10 4.40
C ALA A 75 0.66 -23.41 3.62
N SER A 76 0.68 -23.33 2.28
CA SER A 76 0.87 -24.49 1.41
C SER A 76 2.25 -25.15 1.59
N VAL A 77 3.32 -24.35 1.69
CA VAL A 77 4.69 -24.86 1.91
C VAL A 77 4.82 -25.56 3.28
N LYS A 78 4.19 -25.02 4.33
CA LYS A 78 4.22 -25.64 5.67
C LYS A 78 3.49 -26.98 5.70
N SER A 79 2.36 -27.09 4.99
CA SER A 79 1.60 -28.35 4.87
C SER A 79 2.45 -29.44 4.19
N ASN A 80 3.05 -29.15 3.03
CA ASN A 80 3.89 -30.12 2.31
C ASN A 80 5.11 -30.59 3.12
N GLN A 81 5.74 -29.72 3.91
CA GLN A 81 6.83 -30.14 4.80
C GLN A 81 6.37 -31.08 5.92
N LEU A 82 5.16 -30.89 6.44
CA LEU A 82 4.57 -31.79 7.44
C LEU A 82 4.27 -33.17 6.84
N THR A 83 3.74 -33.21 5.62
CA THR A 83 3.49 -34.47 4.90
C THR A 83 4.80 -35.21 4.57
N ALA A 84 5.81 -34.49 4.09
CA ALA A 84 7.13 -35.06 3.82
C ALA A 84 7.83 -35.62 5.08
N ARG A 85 7.65 -34.96 6.24
CA ARG A 85 8.17 -35.46 7.53
C ARG A 85 7.45 -36.70 8.04
N ARG A 86 6.16 -36.87 7.75
CA ARG A 86 5.39 -38.06 8.13
C ARG A 86 5.79 -39.28 7.30
N LEU A 87 6.00 -39.10 6.00
CA LEU A 87 6.49 -40.15 5.11
C LEU A 87 7.89 -40.65 5.46
N LYS A 88 8.75 -39.78 6.01
CA LYS A 88 10.12 -40.17 6.43
C LYS A 88 10.17 -40.96 7.74
N ARG A 89 9.04 -41.07 8.47
CA ARG A 89 8.93 -41.80 9.75
C ARG A 89 8.15 -43.11 9.63
N ALA A 90 7.49 -43.33 8.50
CA ALA A 90 6.87 -44.61 8.15
C ALA A 90 7.88 -45.47 7.40
#